data_AF-A0A445M8X8-F1
#
_entry.id   AF-A0A445M8X8-F1
#
_cell.length_a   1.000
_cell.length_b   1.000
_cell.length_c   1.000
_cell.angle_alpha   90.00
_cell.angle_beta   90.00
_cell.angle_gamma   90.00
#
_symmetry.space_group_name_H-M   'P 1'
#
loop_
_entity.id
_entity.type
_entity.pdbx_description
1 polymer ?
#
loop_
_entity_poly.entity_id
_entity_poly.type
_entity_poly.pdbx_seq_one_letter_code
_entity_poly.pdbx_strand_id
1 'polypeptide(L)'
;MTVREQSMASSGELALTVDNLGHGDQCLGFFCQLLMEGGRRHLQDEQIRILEQYRSRGQHYVCSCLGLNTNGSNVRRTPGGLLIVRQWNNMQYVASASFLLTVFADHLAMSSGEPELHCPRGSLSPADMLSFVKTQVDYILGSNPLRLSYLVGFGPKYPTRVHHRAASTVPYKVDKSFIGCAQGYDKWFGRRRKNPNVLVGALVGGPDAKDEFRDVRRNYMQTEACTYNTAPMVGVFARFYRPIHK
;
A
#
# COMPACT_ATOMS: atom_id res chain seq x y z
N MET A 1 -0.30 -36.56 6.57
CA MET A 1 -0.67 -35.90 7.83
C MET A 1 -1.45 -34.64 7.45
N THR A 2 -2.76 -34.69 7.64
CA THR A 2 -3.75 -33.72 7.16
C THR A 2 -4.10 -32.77 8.30
N VAL A 3 -4.11 -31.45 8.05
CA VAL A 3 -4.74 -30.40 8.88
C VAL A 3 -5.17 -29.31 7.91
N ARG A 4 -6.37 -29.39 7.31
CA ARG A 4 -7.67 -28.79 7.67
C ARG A 4 -7.69 -27.26 7.80
N GLU A 5 -8.53 -26.68 6.94
CA GLU A 5 -9.08 -25.33 6.93
C GLU A 5 -9.70 -24.94 8.28
N GLN A 6 -9.58 -23.65 8.62
CA GLN A 6 -10.65 -22.95 9.31
C GLN A 6 -11.07 -21.76 8.46
N SER A 7 -12.29 -21.88 7.93
CA SER A 7 -13.10 -20.81 7.37
C SER A 7 -13.50 -19.83 8.48
N MET A 8 -13.35 -18.54 8.20
CA MET A 8 -14.18 -17.49 8.78
C MET A 8 -14.49 -16.48 7.66
N ALA A 9 -15.55 -16.78 6.93
CA ALA A 9 -16.21 -15.82 6.05
C ALA A 9 -17.09 -14.88 6.88
N SER A 10 -16.73 -13.60 6.98
CA SER A 10 -17.69 -12.48 7.14
C SER A 10 -17.01 -11.11 7.03
N SER A 11 -16.65 -10.71 5.83
CA SER A 11 -16.50 -9.29 5.46
C SER A 11 -16.25 -9.26 3.96
N GLY A 12 -17.01 -8.45 3.22
CA GLY A 12 -16.83 -8.28 1.78
C GLY A 12 -15.42 -7.79 1.48
N GLU A 13 -14.54 -8.71 1.12
CA GLU A 13 -13.17 -8.46 0.67
C GLU A 13 -13.17 -8.42 -0.85
N LEU A 14 -12.82 -7.27 -1.41
CA LEU A 14 -12.33 -7.21 -2.79
C LEU A 14 -10.86 -7.64 -2.76
N ALA A 15 -10.64 -8.96 -2.69
CA ALA A 15 -9.32 -9.54 -2.91
C ALA A 15 -9.14 -9.74 -4.42
N LEU A 16 -8.37 -8.86 -5.07
CA LEU A 16 -7.83 -9.14 -6.40
C LEU A 16 -6.63 -10.07 -6.23
N THR A 17 -6.89 -11.37 -6.17
CA THR A 17 -5.86 -12.41 -6.32
C THR A 17 -5.56 -12.57 -7.81
N VAL A 18 -4.35 -12.21 -8.22
CA VAL A 18 -3.82 -12.50 -9.56
C VAL A 18 -3.25 -13.92 -9.52
N ASP A 19 -4.04 -14.89 -9.94
CA ASP A 19 -3.55 -16.26 -10.17
C ASP A 19 -3.07 -16.45 -11.61
N ASN A 20 -1.95 -17.17 -11.70
CA ASN A 20 -1.15 -17.48 -12.89
C ASN A 20 -1.96 -17.90 -14.12
N LEU A 21 -1.86 -17.12 -15.20
CA LEU A 21 -1.87 -17.66 -16.56
C LEU A 21 -0.78 -16.97 -17.38
N GLY A 22 0.21 -17.75 -17.79
CA GLY A 22 1.30 -17.28 -18.64
C GLY A 22 0.76 -16.86 -20.00
N HIS A 23 0.88 -15.56 -20.30
CA HIS A 23 1.09 -14.89 -21.60
C HIS A 23 1.17 -13.38 -21.28
N GLY A 24 2.38 -12.95 -20.89
CA GLY A 24 2.62 -11.91 -19.87
C GLY A 24 2.40 -10.44 -20.23
N ASP A 25 2.20 -10.05 -21.50
CA ASP A 25 2.16 -8.61 -21.84
C ASP A 25 0.87 -8.13 -22.52
N GLN A 26 0.00 -9.03 -22.97
CA GLN A 26 -1.26 -8.62 -23.63
C GLN A 26 -2.45 -8.60 -22.67
N CYS A 27 -2.52 -9.49 -21.67
CA CYS A 27 -3.69 -9.57 -20.79
C CYS A 27 -3.81 -8.38 -19.82
N LEU A 28 -2.70 -7.81 -19.33
CA LEU A 28 -2.77 -6.67 -18.40
C LEU A 28 -3.24 -5.39 -19.12
N GLY A 29 -2.81 -5.21 -20.37
CA GLY A 29 -3.30 -4.15 -21.24
C GLY A 29 -4.77 -4.35 -21.62
N PHE A 30 -5.16 -5.56 -22.03
CA PHE A 30 -6.53 -5.86 -22.44
C PHE A 30 -7.53 -5.73 -21.28
N PHE A 31 -7.20 -6.15 -20.06
CA PHE A 31 -8.16 -6.10 -18.95
C PHE A 31 -8.34 -4.67 -18.42
N CYS A 32 -7.28 -3.87 -18.34
CA CYS A 32 -7.39 -2.45 -18.01
C CYS A 32 -8.10 -1.66 -19.13
N GLN A 33 -7.82 -1.96 -20.40
CA GLN A 33 -8.46 -1.30 -21.54
C GLN A 33 -9.93 -1.73 -21.73
N LEU A 34 -10.29 -2.99 -21.43
CA LEU A 34 -11.69 -3.45 -21.38
C LEU A 34 -12.46 -2.85 -20.21
N LEU A 35 -11.84 -2.79 -19.02
CA LEU A 35 -12.48 -2.24 -17.84
C LEU A 35 -12.72 -0.73 -17.97
N MET A 36 -11.87 -0.03 -18.71
CA MET A 36 -11.78 1.42 -18.59
C MET A 36 -11.94 2.21 -19.90
N GLU A 37 -11.78 1.62 -21.10
CA GLU A 37 -11.63 2.43 -22.33
C GLU A 37 -12.40 1.93 -23.58
N GLY A 38 -13.55 1.27 -23.40
CA GLY A 38 -14.50 1.18 -24.50
C GLY A 38 -14.21 0.09 -25.53
N GLY A 39 -13.83 -1.10 -25.07
CA GLY A 39 -14.03 -2.35 -25.80
C GLY A 39 -15.52 -2.73 -25.98
N ARG A 40 -16.44 -1.76 -26.13
CA ARG A 40 -17.89 -2.01 -26.23
C ARG A 40 -18.31 -2.76 -27.49
N ARG A 41 -17.44 -2.84 -28.51
CA ARG A 41 -17.80 -3.41 -29.82
C ARG A 41 -18.09 -4.92 -29.80
N HIS A 42 -17.66 -5.64 -28.75
CA HIS A 42 -17.85 -7.09 -28.61
C HIS A 42 -18.36 -7.52 -27.23
N LEU A 43 -18.84 -6.59 -26.41
CA LEU A 43 -19.34 -6.89 -25.07
C LEU A 43 -20.85 -7.09 -25.09
N GLN A 44 -21.31 -8.14 -24.40
CA GLN A 44 -22.72 -8.36 -24.15
C GLN A 44 -23.25 -7.33 -23.14
N ASP A 45 -24.55 -7.04 -23.18
CA ASP A 45 -25.19 -6.05 -22.28
C ASP A 45 -24.93 -6.33 -20.80
N GLU A 46 -24.88 -7.61 -20.40
CA GLU A 46 -24.56 -8.01 -19.03
C GLU A 46 -23.14 -7.61 -18.63
N GLN A 47 -22.16 -7.82 -19.52
CA GLN A 47 -20.77 -7.43 -19.27
C GLN A 47 -20.65 -5.91 -19.14
N ILE A 48 -21.34 -5.15 -19.99
CA ILE A 48 -21.35 -3.68 -19.91
C ILE A 48 -21.89 -3.22 -18.55
N ARG A 49 -23.00 -3.79 -18.07
CA ARG A 49 -23.56 -3.47 -16.74
C ARG A 49 -22.59 -3.79 -15.61
N ILE A 50 -21.90 -4.93 -15.68
CA ILE A 50 -20.90 -5.32 -14.68
C ILE A 50 -19.73 -4.32 -14.66
N LEU A 51 -19.23 -3.92 -15.83
CA LEU A 51 -18.16 -2.93 -15.95
C LEU A 51 -18.56 -1.57 -15.39
N GLU A 52 -19.79 -1.12 -15.65
CA GLU A 52 -20.32 0.13 -15.08
C GLU A 52 -20.40 0.08 -13.55
N GLN A 53 -20.74 -1.08 -12.98
CA GLN A 53 -20.71 -1.25 -11.52
C GLN A 53 -19.28 -1.20 -10.96
N TYR A 54 -18.30 -1.83 -11.62
CA TYR A 54 -16.89 -1.73 -11.20
C TYR A 54 -16.39 -0.29 -11.30
N ARG A 55 -16.70 0.42 -12.38
CA ARG A 55 -16.38 1.84 -12.55
C ARG A 55 -16.96 2.67 -11.41
N SER A 56 -18.25 2.52 -11.12
CA SER A 56 -18.94 3.24 -10.04
C SER A 56 -18.30 2.96 -8.66
N ARG A 57 -17.95 1.70 -8.37
CA ARG A 57 -17.27 1.33 -7.12
C ARG A 57 -15.85 1.90 -7.03
N GLY A 58 -15.10 1.89 -8.13
CA GLY A 58 -13.78 2.49 -8.21
C GLY A 58 -13.83 4.00 -7.95
N GLN A 59 -14.74 4.70 -8.62
CA GLN A 59 -15.00 6.13 -8.42
C GLN A 59 -15.38 6.43 -6.96
N HIS A 60 -16.30 5.64 -6.38
CA HIS A 60 -16.68 5.77 -4.97
C HIS A 60 -15.50 5.61 -4.01
N TYR A 61 -14.59 4.68 -4.30
CA TYR A 61 -13.38 4.45 -3.50
C TYR A 61 -12.41 5.63 -3.59
N VAL A 62 -12.17 6.16 -4.80
CA VAL A 62 -11.34 7.37 -5.00
C VAL A 62 -11.93 8.55 -4.21
N CYS A 63 -13.22 8.81 -4.34
CA CYS A 63 -13.91 9.84 -3.59
C CYS A 63 -13.81 9.61 -2.06
N SER A 64 -13.95 8.36 -1.60
CA SER A 64 -13.81 7.99 -0.19
C SER A 64 -12.42 8.30 0.35
N CYS A 65 -11.37 7.95 -0.40
CA CYS A 65 -9.98 8.25 -0.03
C CYS A 65 -9.75 9.74 0.11
N LEU A 66 -10.32 10.58 -0.75
CA LEU A 66 -10.19 12.04 -0.69
C LEU A 66 -11.22 12.71 0.23
N GLY A 67 -12.09 11.93 0.88
CA GLY A 67 -13.07 12.43 1.84
C GLY A 67 -14.28 13.10 1.18
N LEU A 68 -14.58 12.82 -0.09
CA LEU A 68 -15.61 13.52 -0.85
C LEU A 68 -16.96 12.79 -0.94
N ASN A 69 -17.16 11.70 -0.18
CA ASN A 69 -18.49 11.08 -0.04
C ASN A 69 -19.32 11.80 1.03
N THR A 70 -20.64 11.69 0.94
CA THR A 70 -21.62 12.29 1.89
C THR A 70 -22.23 11.29 2.87
N ASN A 71 -22.20 9.99 2.56
CA ASN A 71 -22.86 8.92 3.32
C ASN A 71 -22.02 8.35 4.47
N GLY A 72 -20.97 9.05 4.90
CA GLY A 72 -20.08 8.59 5.98
C GLY A 72 -19.10 7.48 5.59
N SER A 73 -19.04 7.04 4.33
CA SER A 73 -18.13 5.97 3.88
C SER A 73 -16.68 6.42 3.63
N ASN A 74 -16.31 7.64 4.02
CA ASN A 74 -14.97 8.19 3.79
C ASN A 74 -13.91 7.48 4.63
N VAL A 75 -12.73 7.27 4.05
CA VAL A 75 -11.58 6.74 4.79
C VAL A 75 -11.16 7.75 5.86
N ARG A 76 -11.00 7.25 7.09
CA ARG A 76 -10.57 8.07 8.24
C ARG A 76 -9.13 8.54 8.06
N ARG A 77 -8.76 9.57 8.81
CA ARG A 77 -7.37 10.07 8.87
C ARG A 77 -6.88 10.16 10.31
N THR A 78 -5.57 10.00 10.49
CA THR A 78 -4.87 10.38 11.72
C THR A 78 -4.82 11.92 11.84
N PRO A 79 -4.56 12.48 13.03
CA PRO A 79 -4.28 13.92 13.17
C PRO A 79 -3.21 14.45 12.20
N GLY A 80 -2.18 13.64 11.91
CA GLY A 80 -1.12 13.95 10.96
C GLY A 80 -1.49 13.76 9.48
N GLY A 81 -2.73 13.37 9.16
CA GLY A 81 -3.25 13.30 7.79
C GLY A 81 -3.03 11.97 7.05
N LEU A 82 -2.52 10.94 7.72
CA LEU A 82 -2.39 9.60 7.15
C LEU A 82 -3.75 8.92 7.04
N LEU A 83 -4.04 8.28 5.90
CA LEU A 83 -5.21 7.40 5.79
C LEU A 83 -5.15 6.27 6.81
N ILE A 84 -6.22 6.04 7.58
CA ILE A 84 -6.30 4.98 8.60
C ILE A 84 -7.51 4.09 8.33
N VAL A 85 -7.26 2.82 8.00
CA VAL A 85 -8.29 1.80 7.74
C VAL A 85 -8.39 0.84 8.91
N ARG A 86 -7.26 0.35 9.42
CA ARG A 86 -7.21 -0.54 10.59
C ARG A 86 -5.94 -0.32 11.40
N GLN A 87 -5.94 -0.78 12.65
CA GLN A 87 -4.80 -0.57 13.57
C GLN A 87 -3.56 -1.40 13.21
N TRP A 88 -3.73 -2.61 12.68
CA TRP A 88 -2.61 -3.50 12.35
C TRP A 88 -2.12 -3.27 10.92
N ASN A 89 -0.84 -2.88 10.80
CA ASN A 89 -0.11 -2.80 9.55
C ASN A 89 -0.87 -1.95 8.52
N ASN A 90 -1.27 -0.75 8.97
CA ASN A 90 -2.10 0.16 8.19
C ASN A 90 -1.43 0.60 6.89
N MET A 91 -0.09 0.62 6.85
CA MET A 91 0.67 1.02 5.65
C MET A 91 0.36 0.19 4.41
N GLN A 92 -0.17 -1.04 4.53
CA GLN A 92 -0.66 -1.79 3.36
C GLN A 92 -1.82 -1.10 2.64
N TYR A 93 -2.70 -0.43 3.39
CA TYR A 93 -3.83 0.30 2.82
C TYR A 93 -3.39 1.65 2.29
N VAL A 94 -2.49 2.33 3.00
CA VAL A 94 -1.92 3.60 2.54
C VAL A 94 -1.17 3.40 1.22
N ALA A 95 -0.32 2.37 1.14
CA ALA A 95 0.44 2.05 -0.07
C ALA A 95 -0.48 1.64 -1.23
N SER A 96 -1.43 0.74 -0.99
CA SER A 96 -2.38 0.30 -2.01
C SER A 96 -3.29 1.44 -2.50
N ALA A 97 -3.82 2.27 -1.58
CA ALA A 97 -4.63 3.43 -1.94
C ALA A 97 -3.80 4.44 -2.75
N SER A 98 -2.56 4.71 -2.33
CA SER A 98 -1.65 5.61 -3.06
C SER A 98 -1.42 5.12 -4.49
N PHE A 99 -1.15 3.82 -4.66
CA PHE A 99 -0.96 3.23 -5.98
C PHE A 99 -2.23 3.29 -6.84
N LEU A 100 -3.39 2.90 -6.31
CA LEU A 100 -4.66 2.94 -7.04
C LEU A 100 -5.07 4.35 -7.44
N LEU A 101 -4.90 5.34 -6.55
CA LEU A 101 -5.17 6.74 -6.85
C LEU A 101 -4.23 7.28 -7.93
N THR A 102 -2.95 6.90 -7.90
CA THR A 102 -2.00 7.22 -8.97
C THR A 102 -2.43 6.65 -10.32
N VAL A 103 -2.77 5.35 -10.37
CA VAL A 103 -3.24 4.71 -11.61
C VAL A 103 -4.52 5.35 -12.12
N PHE A 104 -5.46 5.64 -11.22
CA PHE A 104 -6.72 6.30 -11.58
C PHE A 104 -6.49 7.71 -12.14
N ALA A 105 -5.59 8.48 -11.53
CA ALA A 105 -5.25 9.83 -12.00
C ALA A 105 -4.64 9.79 -13.41
N ASP A 106 -3.68 8.89 -13.65
CA ASP A 106 -3.07 8.74 -14.97
C ASP A 106 -4.09 8.28 -16.03
N HIS A 107 -4.98 7.36 -15.66
CA HIS A 107 -6.04 6.93 -16.56
C HIS A 107 -7.03 8.06 -16.91
N LEU A 108 -7.46 8.84 -15.91
CA LEU A 108 -8.33 9.98 -16.12
C LEU A 108 -7.65 11.05 -16.99
N ALA A 109 -6.35 11.27 -16.83
CA ALA A 109 -5.57 12.21 -17.64
C ALA A 109 -5.43 11.77 -19.12
N MET A 110 -5.47 10.47 -19.40
CA MET A 110 -5.42 9.93 -20.77
C MET A 110 -6.81 9.87 -21.44
N SER A 111 -7.88 9.90 -20.64
CA SER A 111 -9.25 9.79 -21.12
C SER A 111 -9.69 11.06 -21.85
N SER A 112 -10.18 10.94 -23.08
CA SER A 112 -10.55 12.07 -23.95
C SER A 112 -11.90 12.73 -23.61
N GLY A 113 -12.70 12.13 -22.73
CA GLY A 113 -14.10 12.55 -22.48
C GLY A 113 -14.44 13.00 -21.06
N GLU A 114 -13.60 12.71 -20.06
CA GLU A 114 -13.86 13.09 -18.66
C GLU A 114 -12.59 13.65 -18.02
N PRO A 115 -12.43 14.99 -17.99
CA PRO A 115 -11.23 15.61 -17.44
C PRO A 115 -11.16 15.54 -15.90
N GLU A 116 -12.30 15.27 -15.25
CA GLU A 116 -12.45 15.27 -13.80
C GLU A 116 -13.39 14.16 -13.33
N LEU A 117 -13.08 13.58 -12.18
CA LEU A 117 -13.97 12.69 -11.45
C LEU A 117 -14.96 13.49 -10.61
N HIS A 118 -16.25 13.32 -10.85
CA HIS A 118 -17.31 13.94 -10.06
C HIS A 118 -17.62 13.09 -8.82
N CYS A 119 -17.40 13.67 -7.64
CA CYS A 119 -17.74 13.08 -6.34
C CYS A 119 -18.96 13.77 -5.72
N PRO A 120 -19.60 13.17 -4.70
CA PRO A 120 -20.73 13.81 -4.01
C PRO A 120 -20.42 15.19 -3.41
N ARG A 121 -19.17 15.46 -3.02
CA ARG A 121 -18.72 16.75 -2.45
C ARG A 121 -17.66 17.46 -3.29
N GLY A 122 -17.86 17.53 -4.61
CA GLY A 122 -16.98 18.27 -5.52
C GLY A 122 -16.34 17.37 -6.58
N SER A 123 -15.46 17.95 -7.39
CA SER A 123 -14.77 17.24 -8.47
C SER A 123 -13.29 17.11 -8.17
N LEU A 124 -12.66 16.10 -8.79
CA LEU A 124 -11.25 15.80 -8.66
C LEU A 124 -10.59 15.74 -10.03
N SER A 125 -9.60 16.61 -10.25
CA SER A 125 -8.70 16.48 -11.39
C SER A 125 -7.63 15.40 -11.10
N PRO A 126 -6.95 14.88 -12.15
CA PRO A 126 -5.76 14.04 -11.97
C PRO A 126 -4.69 14.69 -11.06
N ALA A 127 -4.52 16.01 -11.17
CA ALA A 127 -3.56 16.75 -10.36
C ALA A 127 -3.93 16.76 -8.86
N ASP A 128 -5.23 16.88 -8.52
CA ASP A 128 -5.70 16.82 -7.14
C ASP A 128 -5.44 15.45 -6.52
N MET A 129 -5.69 14.39 -7.28
CA MET A 129 -5.42 13.01 -6.85
C MET A 129 -3.93 12.80 -6.60
N LEU A 130 -3.06 13.20 -7.53
CA LEU A 130 -1.61 13.08 -7.37
C LEU A 130 -1.06 13.95 -6.24
N SER A 131 -1.62 15.15 -6.03
CA SER A 131 -1.28 16.00 -4.90
C SER A 131 -1.59 15.30 -3.57
N PHE A 132 -2.79 14.69 -3.47
CA PHE A 132 -3.15 13.89 -2.30
C PHE A 132 -2.23 12.68 -2.12
N VAL A 133 -1.93 11.91 -3.17
CA VAL A 133 -0.98 10.79 -3.08
C VAL A 133 0.39 11.26 -2.60
N LYS A 134 0.87 12.42 -3.08
CA LYS A 134 2.12 13.00 -2.64
C LYS A 134 2.11 13.25 -1.13
N THR A 135 0.99 13.68 -0.53
CA THR A 135 0.91 13.84 0.94
C THR A 135 1.11 12.52 1.68
N GLN A 136 0.59 11.41 1.16
CA GLN A 136 0.75 10.08 1.78
C GLN A 136 2.19 9.57 1.60
N VAL A 137 2.79 9.80 0.43
CA VAL A 137 4.22 9.51 0.15
C VAL A 137 5.12 10.31 1.09
N ASP A 138 4.92 11.62 1.17
CA ASP A 138 5.71 12.50 2.03
C ASP A 138 5.56 12.08 3.50
N TYR A 139 4.35 11.71 3.95
CA TYR A 139 4.12 11.16 5.28
C TYR A 139 4.95 9.89 5.51
N ILE A 140 4.91 8.93 4.58
CA ILE A 140 5.72 7.69 4.65
C ILE A 140 7.22 8.02 4.75
N LEU A 141 7.69 9.02 4.03
CA LEU A 141 9.11 9.38 3.96
C LEU A 141 9.60 10.33 5.07
N GLY A 142 8.70 10.82 5.92
CA GLY A 142 9.07 11.55 7.14
C GLY A 142 8.32 12.85 7.41
N SER A 143 7.44 13.31 6.52
CA SER A 143 6.56 14.47 6.76
C SER A 143 5.36 14.09 7.63
N ASN A 144 5.66 13.67 8.86
CA ASN A 144 4.70 13.24 9.87
C ASN A 144 5.09 13.82 11.26
N PRO A 145 4.20 13.77 12.26
CA PRO A 145 4.45 14.36 13.59
C PRO A 145 5.75 13.88 14.27
N LEU A 146 6.20 12.66 13.96
CA LEU A 146 7.41 12.07 14.56
C LEU A 146 8.70 12.38 13.78
N ARG A 147 8.59 13.04 12.61
CA ARG A 147 9.67 13.27 11.64
C ARG A 147 10.47 11.99 11.37
N LEU A 148 9.75 10.89 11.16
CA LEU A 148 10.28 9.53 11.06
C LEU A 148 9.91 8.93 9.71
N SER A 149 10.89 8.52 8.91
CA SER A 149 10.61 7.72 7.71
C SER A 149 10.14 6.32 8.14
N TYR A 150 9.00 5.88 7.63
CA TYR A 150 8.52 4.50 7.76
C TYR A 150 9.12 3.58 6.68
N LEU A 151 9.84 4.14 5.70
CA LEU A 151 10.66 3.39 4.74
C LEU A 151 12.06 3.19 5.35
N VAL A 152 12.38 1.94 5.70
CA VAL A 152 13.61 1.60 6.42
C VAL A 152 14.84 1.93 5.57
N GLY A 153 15.82 2.61 6.18
CA GLY A 153 17.06 3.03 5.51
C GLY A 153 16.92 4.30 4.66
N PHE A 154 15.74 4.92 4.59
CA PHE A 154 15.53 6.20 3.92
C PHE A 154 15.48 7.36 4.94
N GLY A 155 16.12 8.47 4.60
CA GLY A 155 16.14 9.68 5.42
C GLY A 155 16.98 9.57 6.70
N PRO A 156 17.04 10.65 7.51
CA PRO A 156 17.93 10.73 8.68
C PRO A 156 17.44 9.90 9.88
N LYS A 157 16.14 9.54 9.92
CA LYS A 157 15.52 8.82 11.04
C LYS A 157 14.52 7.81 10.51
N TYR A 158 14.71 6.53 10.85
CA TYR A 158 13.84 5.41 10.45
C TYR A 158 13.84 4.29 11.52
N PRO A 159 12.85 3.39 11.54
CA PRO A 159 12.80 2.24 12.44
C PRO A 159 14.02 1.33 12.30
N THR A 160 14.64 0.99 13.43
CA THR A 160 15.86 0.17 13.49
C THR A 160 15.64 -1.19 14.14
N ARG A 161 14.45 -1.43 14.70
CA ARG A 161 14.08 -2.68 15.38
C ARG A 161 12.86 -3.33 14.71
N VAL A 162 12.83 -3.30 13.39
CA VAL A 162 11.83 -3.93 12.51
C VAL A 162 11.58 -5.39 12.91
N HIS A 163 10.32 -5.83 12.92
CA HIS A 163 9.91 -7.22 13.10
C HIS A 163 10.28 -8.03 11.86
N HIS A 164 11.54 -8.44 11.75
CA HIS A 164 12.02 -9.28 10.66
C HIS A 164 13.15 -10.18 11.14
N ARG A 165 12.96 -11.50 11.02
CA ARG A 165 13.87 -12.51 11.60
C ARG A 165 15.31 -12.31 11.12
N ALA A 166 15.53 -12.35 9.81
CA ALA A 166 16.87 -12.18 9.23
C ALA A 166 17.47 -10.79 9.49
N ALA A 167 16.63 -9.77 9.72
CA ALA A 167 17.14 -8.44 10.07
C ALA A 167 17.72 -8.45 11.50
N SER A 168 17.04 -9.11 12.43
CA SER A 168 17.37 -9.15 13.85
C SER A 168 18.50 -10.13 14.23
N THR A 169 18.71 -11.15 13.40
CA THR A 169 19.72 -12.19 13.60
C THR A 169 21.10 -11.72 13.16
N VAL A 170 22.17 -12.21 13.79
CA VAL A 170 23.56 -11.92 13.39
C VAL A 170 23.77 -12.09 11.88
N PRO A 171 24.52 -11.20 11.20
CA PRO A 171 24.80 -11.35 9.78
C PRO A 171 25.64 -12.61 9.54
N TYR A 172 25.31 -13.35 8.48
CA TYR A 172 26.06 -14.55 8.08
C TYR A 172 27.56 -14.27 7.82
N LYS A 173 27.89 -13.04 7.38
CA LYS A 173 29.27 -12.59 7.18
C LYS A 173 30.08 -12.50 8.48
N VAL A 174 29.41 -12.37 9.63
CA VAL A 174 30.03 -12.24 10.96
C VAL A 174 30.03 -13.57 11.70
N ASP A 175 28.94 -14.34 11.62
CA ASP A 175 28.79 -15.63 12.29
C ASP A 175 28.09 -16.61 11.34
N LYS A 176 28.83 -17.67 10.95
CA LYS A 176 28.35 -18.73 10.06
C LYS A 176 27.75 -19.91 10.81
N SER A 177 27.68 -19.86 12.14
CA SER A 177 27.12 -20.94 12.94
C SER A 177 25.66 -21.19 12.57
N PHE A 178 25.26 -22.45 12.64
CA PHE A 178 23.86 -22.83 12.45
C PHE A 178 23.00 -22.24 13.57
N ILE A 179 21.89 -21.62 13.21
CA ILE A 179 20.93 -21.05 14.16
C ILE A 179 19.70 -21.94 14.18
N GLY A 180 19.50 -22.62 15.31
CA GLY A 180 18.35 -23.50 15.50
C GLY A 180 17.01 -22.75 15.55
N CYS A 181 15.90 -23.47 15.35
CA CYS A 181 14.55 -22.90 15.24
C CYS A 181 14.17 -21.98 16.41
N ALA A 182 14.37 -22.44 17.66
CA ALA A 182 14.07 -21.66 18.86
C ALA A 182 15.16 -20.62 19.17
N GLN A 183 16.42 -20.91 18.80
CA GLN A 183 17.56 -20.05 19.11
C GLN A 183 17.44 -18.65 18.45
N GLY A 184 16.81 -18.58 17.28
CA GLY A 184 16.40 -17.33 16.65
C GLY A 184 15.59 -16.43 17.59
N TYR A 185 14.57 -17.02 18.21
CA TYR A 185 13.69 -16.36 19.16
C TYR A 185 14.41 -16.03 20.47
N ASP A 186 15.05 -17.01 21.08
CA ASP A 186 15.65 -16.89 22.41
C ASP A 186 16.81 -15.89 22.43
N LYS A 187 17.65 -15.94 21.39
CA LYS A 187 18.87 -15.12 21.33
C LYS A 187 18.63 -13.76 20.70
N TRP A 188 17.81 -13.64 19.65
CA TRP A 188 17.77 -12.43 18.81
C TRP A 188 16.46 -11.64 18.92
N PHE A 189 15.32 -12.30 18.92
CA PHE A 189 14.01 -11.64 18.89
C PHE A 189 13.78 -10.67 20.06
N GLY A 190 14.19 -11.06 21.27
CA GLY A 190 14.04 -10.24 22.49
C GLY A 190 15.04 -9.08 22.64
N ARG A 191 16.10 -9.00 21.81
CA ARG A 191 17.18 -8.02 22.01
C ARG A 191 16.70 -6.58 21.92
N ARG A 192 17.17 -5.73 22.82
CA ARG A 192 16.87 -4.29 22.83
C ARG A 192 17.69 -3.47 21.85
N ARG A 193 18.83 -4.01 21.40
CA ARG A 193 19.70 -3.36 20.40
C ARG A 193 19.00 -3.31 19.03
N LYS A 194 19.48 -2.38 18.19
CA LYS A 194 19.13 -2.27 16.76
C LYS A 194 19.35 -3.61 16.05
N ASN A 195 18.57 -3.84 14.99
CA ASN A 195 18.79 -4.98 14.11
C ASN A 195 20.19 -4.87 13.46
N PRO A 196 21.00 -5.94 13.48
CA PRO A 196 22.33 -5.92 12.87
C PRO A 196 22.32 -5.83 11.35
N ASN A 197 21.25 -6.26 10.69
CA ASN A 197 21.04 -6.07 9.24
C ASN A 197 19.93 -5.04 9.02
N VAL A 198 20.24 -3.98 8.26
CA VAL A 198 19.25 -2.97 7.87
C VAL A 198 18.42 -3.52 6.70
N LEU A 199 17.11 -3.59 6.88
CA LEU A 199 16.17 -4.06 5.85
C LEU A 199 15.81 -2.89 4.92
N VAL A 200 16.79 -2.40 4.16
CA VAL A 200 16.66 -1.20 3.31
C VAL A 200 15.48 -1.34 2.35
N GLY A 201 14.67 -0.28 2.25
CA GLY A 201 13.51 -0.22 1.35
C GLY A 201 12.25 -0.90 1.89
N ALA A 202 12.28 -1.52 3.07
CA ALA A 202 11.07 -2.08 3.66
C ALA A 202 10.16 -0.98 4.21
N LEU A 203 8.90 -0.97 3.78
CA LEU A 203 7.86 -0.17 4.42
C LEU A 203 7.27 -0.93 5.62
N VAL A 204 7.51 -0.42 6.83
CA VAL A 204 6.94 -1.00 8.05
C VAL A 204 5.44 -0.70 8.17
N GLY A 205 4.75 -1.36 9.11
CA GLY A 205 3.31 -1.18 9.32
C GLY A 205 2.81 0.20 9.71
N GLY A 206 3.70 1.08 10.18
CA GLY A 206 3.42 2.50 10.40
C GLY A 206 2.81 2.80 11.77
N PRO A 207 2.37 4.05 11.98
CA PRO A 207 1.84 4.49 13.27
C PRO A 207 0.42 3.99 13.52
N ASP A 208 -0.06 4.20 14.73
CA ASP A 208 -1.48 4.01 15.06
C ASP A 208 -2.34 5.22 14.63
N ALA A 209 -3.63 5.19 15.00
CA ALA A 209 -4.60 6.23 14.65
C ALA A 209 -4.30 7.62 15.24
N LYS A 210 -3.35 7.73 16.18
CA LYS A 210 -2.93 8.97 16.83
C LYS A 210 -1.54 9.44 16.37
N ASP A 211 -1.03 8.87 15.28
CA ASP A 211 0.33 9.10 14.78
C ASP A 211 1.43 8.62 15.74
N GLU A 212 1.12 7.76 16.73
CA GLU A 212 2.12 7.21 17.63
C GLU A 212 2.79 5.97 17.02
N PHE A 213 4.12 5.88 17.17
CA PHE A 213 4.91 4.76 16.70
C PHE A 213 5.95 4.32 17.74
N ARG A 214 6.03 3.01 18.00
CA ARG A 214 7.01 2.42 18.91
C ARG A 214 7.91 1.45 18.17
N ASP A 215 9.18 1.82 17.98
CA ASP A 215 10.24 1.00 17.35
C ASP A 215 10.68 -0.16 18.28
N VAL A 216 9.79 -1.12 18.44
CA VAL A 216 9.98 -2.30 19.27
C VAL A 216 9.68 -3.53 18.43
N ARG A 217 10.65 -4.42 18.27
CA ARG A 217 10.54 -5.63 17.45
C ARG A 217 9.32 -6.51 17.75
N ARG A 218 8.85 -6.53 19.00
CA ARG A 218 7.66 -7.30 19.40
C ARG A 218 6.34 -6.63 18.98
N ASN A 219 6.38 -5.33 18.66
CA ASN A 219 5.23 -4.57 18.17
C ASN A 219 5.07 -4.83 16.66
N TYR A 220 4.71 -6.07 16.31
CA TYR A 220 4.51 -6.47 14.91
C TYR A 220 3.40 -5.65 14.25
N MET A 221 2.44 -5.10 15.01
CA MET A 221 1.39 -4.25 14.43
C MET A 221 1.94 -3.03 13.68
N GLN A 222 3.01 -2.43 14.19
CA GLN A 222 3.63 -1.23 13.63
C GLN A 222 4.96 -1.51 12.93
N THR A 223 5.72 -2.51 13.39
CA THR A 223 7.09 -2.78 12.94
C THR A 223 7.22 -3.94 11.96
N GLU A 224 6.12 -4.63 11.61
CA GLU A 224 6.13 -5.65 10.55
C GLU A 224 6.52 -5.04 9.21
N ALA A 225 7.45 -5.72 8.52
CA ALA A 225 7.84 -5.38 7.16
C ALA A 225 7.30 -6.44 6.20
N CYS A 226 6.38 -6.06 5.32
CA CYS A 226 5.75 -6.97 4.37
C CYS A 226 5.98 -6.54 2.93
N THR A 227 6.02 -7.53 2.03
CA THR A 227 6.10 -7.31 0.58
C THR A 227 4.92 -6.50 0.08
N TYR A 228 3.70 -6.79 0.54
CA TYR A 228 2.49 -6.08 0.15
C TYR A 228 2.41 -4.63 0.67
N ASN A 229 3.22 -4.24 1.67
CA ASN A 229 3.39 -2.82 2.02
C ASN A 229 4.25 -2.11 0.97
N THR A 230 5.32 -2.78 0.55
CA THR A 230 6.39 -2.15 -0.25
C THR A 230 6.10 -2.19 -1.74
N ALA A 231 5.49 -3.27 -2.24
CA ALA A 231 5.27 -3.48 -3.67
C ALA A 231 4.45 -2.36 -4.34
N PRO A 232 3.32 -1.89 -3.79
CA PRO A 232 2.56 -0.79 -4.42
C PRO A 232 3.37 0.51 -4.48
N MET A 233 4.23 0.75 -3.49
CA MET A 233 5.04 1.97 -3.42
C MET A 233 6.10 2.04 -4.52
N VAL A 234 6.55 0.92 -5.09
CA VAL A 234 7.51 0.93 -6.21
C VAL A 234 6.93 1.69 -7.40
N GLY A 235 5.67 1.41 -7.78
CA GLY A 235 4.98 2.12 -8.85
C GLY A 235 4.74 3.59 -8.53
N VAL A 236 4.35 3.89 -7.29
CA VAL A 236 4.14 5.28 -6.83
C VAL A 236 5.45 6.07 -6.89
N PHE A 237 6.56 5.53 -6.38
CA PHE A 237 7.86 6.19 -6.44
C PHE A 237 8.34 6.36 -7.88
N ALA A 238 8.17 5.37 -8.74
CA ALA A 238 8.48 5.50 -10.16
C ALA A 238 7.69 6.64 -10.82
N ARG A 239 6.41 6.81 -10.46
CA ARG A 239 5.57 7.88 -10.99
C ARG A 239 6.01 9.28 -10.55
N PHE A 240 6.46 9.43 -9.31
CA PHE A 240 6.97 10.71 -8.78
C PHE A 240 8.44 10.96 -9.08
N TYR A 241 9.16 9.95 -9.56
CA TYR A 241 10.54 10.10 -9.97
C TYR A 241 10.62 10.95 -11.25
N ARG A 242 11.22 12.13 -11.13
CA ARG A 242 11.65 12.91 -12.30
C ARG A 242 13.11 12.57 -12.57
N PRO A 243 13.48 12.06 -13.75
CA PRO A 243 14.87 11.96 -14.14
C PRO A 243 15.48 13.37 -14.07
N ILE A 244 16.53 13.53 -13.29
CA ILE A 244 17.40 14.70 -13.44
C ILE A 244 18.10 14.46 -14.77
N HIS A 245 17.60 15.07 -15.85
CA HIS A 245 18.40 15.26 -17.05
C HIS A 245 19.56 16.17 -16.63
N LYS A 246 20.73 15.56 -16.41
CA LYS A 246 22.01 16.26 -16.30
C LYS A 246 22.51 16.60 -17.70
#